data_AF-A0A5K7SGB2-F1
#
_entry.id   AF-A0A5K7SGB2-F1
#
_cell.length_a   1.000
_cell.length_b   1.000
_cell.length_c   1.000
_cell.angle_alpha   90.00
_cell.angle_beta   90.00
_cell.angle_gamma   90.00
#
_symmetry.space_group_name_H-M   'P 1'
#
loop_
_entity.id
_entity.type
_entity.pdbx_description
1 polymer ?
#
loop_
_entity_poly.entity_id
_entity_poly.type
_entity_poly.pdbx_seq_one_letter_code
_entity_poly.pdbx_strand_id
1 'polypeptide(L)' 'MLFSLLPKFGNSNTEERIELVERFIRLFGSEALDCLTADREIVGERWIKYLNEQQIRYYL' A
#
# COMPACT_ATOMS: atom_id res chain seq x y z
N MET A 1 -2.45 10.90 10.91
CA MET A 1 -1.97 9.62 11.48
C MET A 1 -1.68 8.64 10.34
N LEU A 2 -0.61 7.85 10.42
CA LEU A 2 -0.19 6.88 9.39
C LEU A 2 -0.59 5.44 9.77
N PHE A 3 -1.87 5.27 10.09
CA PHE A 3 -2.52 3.98 10.24
C PHE A 3 -4.04 4.23 10.20
N SER A 4 -4.82 3.19 9.90
CA SER A 4 -6.28 3.25 9.92
C SER A 4 -6.80 2.02 10.65
N LEU A 5 -7.71 2.22 11.60
CA LEU A 5 -8.52 1.14 12.15
C LEU A 5 -9.71 0.92 11.21
N LEU A 6 -9.82 -0.28 10.63
CA LEU A 6 -10.90 -0.59 9.70
C LEU A 6 -12.15 -1.05 10.47
N PRO A 7 -13.36 -0.62 10.10
CA PRO A 7 -14.61 -1.03 10.75
C PRO A 7 -15.07 -2.43 10.28
N LYS A 8 -14.13 -3.35 10.14
CA LYS A 8 -14.36 -4.73 9.69
C LYS A 8 -13.33 -5.69 10.28
N PHE A 9 -13.69 -6.97 10.32
CA PHE A 9 -12.76 -8.05 10.66
C PHE A 9 -11.99 -8.52 9.42
N GLY A 10 -10.80 -9.08 9.64
CA GLY A 10 -9.94 -9.61 8.58
C GLY A 10 -8.98 -8.58 8.00
N ASN A 11 -8.37 -8.92 6.86
CA ASN A 11 -7.29 -8.15 6.25
C ASN A 11 -7.80 -6.92 5.48
N SER A 12 -6.90 -5.95 5.28
CA SER A 12 -7.15 -4.83 4.38
C SER A 12 -7.38 -5.33 2.95
N ASN A 13 -8.21 -4.64 2.17
CA ASN A 13 -8.37 -4.86 0.74
C ASN A 13 -7.44 -3.93 -0.05
N THR A 14 -7.39 -4.09 -1.37
CA THR A 14 -6.54 -3.30 -2.26
C THR A 14 -6.78 -1.79 -2.13
N GLU A 15 -8.03 -1.35 -2.03
CA GLU A 15 -8.37 0.08 -1.94
C GLU A 15 -7.81 0.69 -0.65
N GLU A 16 -8.03 0.03 0.49
CA GLU A 16 -7.58 0.51 1.80
C GLU A 16 -6.04 0.59 1.87
N ARG A 17 -5.35 -0.32 1.17
CA ARG A 17 -3.88 -0.29 1.06
C ARG A 17 -3.41 0.88 0.19
N ILE A 18 -4.07 1.11 -0.95
CA ILE A 18 -3.79 2.25 -1.84
C ILE A 18 -4.00 3.56 -1.08
N GLU A 19 -5.13 3.75 -0.40
CA GLU A 19 -5.42 4.95 0.37
C GLU A 19 -4.35 5.24 1.45
N LEU A 20 -3.85 4.18 2.11
CA LEU A 20 -2.79 4.32 3.10
C LEU A 20 -1.47 4.77 2.46
N VAL A 21 -1.10 4.18 1.31
CA VAL A 21 0.12 4.55 0.57
C VAL A 21 0.02 5.97 -0.01
N GLU A 22 -1.10 6.34 -0.63
CA GLU A 22 -1.31 7.70 -1.13
C GLU A 22 -1.26 8.74 -0.02
N ARG A 23 -1.80 8.41 1.16
CA ARG A 23 -1.67 9.27 2.34
C ARG A 23 -0.21 9.39 2.81
N PHE A 24 0.57 8.31 2.77
CA PHE A 24 2.01 8.39 3.05
C PHE A 24 2.69 9.36 2.07
N ILE A 25 2.52 9.12 0.77
CA ILE A 25 3.17 9.91 -0.29
C ILE A 25 2.80 11.38 -0.19
N ARG A 26 1.53 11.71 0.08
CA ARG A 26 1.09 13.11 0.27
C ARG A 26 1.74 13.81 1.46
N LEU A 27 2.09 13.06 2.51
CA LEU A 27 2.67 13.64 3.74
C LEU A 27 4.19 13.74 3.67
N PHE A 28 4.84 12.77 3.02
CA PHE A 28 6.30 12.60 3.09
C PHE A 28 7.01 12.70 1.73
N GLY A 29 6.27 12.77 0.63
CA GLY A 29 6.81 12.62 -0.72
C GLY A 29 6.97 11.16 -1.12
N SER A 30 7.00 10.90 -2.43
CA SER A 30 7.25 9.54 -2.96
C SER A 30 8.72 9.14 -2.82
N GLU A 31 9.63 10.12 -2.81
CA GLU A 31 11.06 9.96 -2.58
C GLU A 31 11.40 9.39 -1.19
N ALA A 32 10.50 9.57 -0.23
CA ALA A 32 10.64 8.99 1.11
C ALA A 32 10.20 7.51 1.18
N LEU A 33 9.57 6.98 0.12
CA LEU A 33 9.08 5.61 0.06
C LEU A 33 10.03 4.74 -0.76
N ASP A 34 10.91 4.02 -0.07
CA ASP A 34 11.94 3.21 -0.72
C ASP A 34 11.43 1.87 -1.26
N CYS A 35 10.69 1.13 -0.42
CA CYS A 35 10.03 -0.12 -0.78
C CYS A 35 8.86 -0.46 0.16
N LEU A 36 7.96 -1.33 -0.32
CA LEU A 36 6.90 -1.94 0.47
C LEU A 36 7.13 -3.44 0.65
N THR A 37 7.00 -3.93 1.87
CA THR A 37 7.09 -5.36 2.19
C THR A 37 5.73 -5.86 2.64
N ALA A 38 5.29 -7.03 2.17
CA ALA A 38 4.09 -7.67 2.67
C ALA A 38 4.23 -9.19 2.71
N ASP A 39 3.30 -9.85 3.41
CA ASP A 39 3.20 -11.32 3.38
C ASP A 39 2.67 -11.79 2.02
N ARG A 40 2.98 -13.03 1.63
CA ARG A 40 2.61 -13.65 0.34
C ARG A 40 1.12 -13.74 0.09
N GLU A 41 0.30 -13.61 1.13
CA GLU A 41 -1.16 -13.55 1.03
C GLU A 41 -1.67 -12.17 0.58
N ILE A 42 -0.83 -11.14 0.62
CA ILE A 42 -1.14 -9.76 0.23
C ILE A 42 -0.79 -9.58 -1.25
N VAL A 43 -1.48 -10.34 -2.09
CA VAL A 43 -1.34 -10.33 -3.56
C VAL A 43 -2.66 -9.95 -4.23
N GLY A 44 -2.58 -9.46 -5.47
CA GLY A 44 -3.76 -9.14 -6.29
C GLY A 44 -3.40 -8.28 -7.50
N GLU A 45 -3.96 -8.57 -8.67
CA GLU A 45 -3.60 -7.92 -9.93
C GLU A 45 -3.67 -6.39 -9.86
N ARG A 46 -4.78 -5.84 -9.32
CA ARG A 46 -4.95 -4.40 -9.16
C ARG A 46 -3.93 -3.77 -8.22
N TRP A 47 -3.55 -4.50 -7.16
CA TRP A 47 -2.55 -4.03 -6.20
C TRP A 47 -1.17 -3.96 -6.84
N ILE A 48 -0.75 -5.05 -7.49
CA ILE A 48 0.54 -5.12 -8.20
C ILE A 48 0.62 -4.09 -9.32
N LYS A 49 -0.46 -3.92 -10.09
CA LYS A 49 -0.55 -2.91 -11.15
C LYS A 49 -0.35 -1.50 -10.59
N TYR A 50 -1.03 -1.16 -9.49
CA TYR A 50 -0.84 0.14 -8.82
C TYR A 50 0.62 0.35 -8.40
N LEU A 51 1.24 -0.63 -7.73
CA LEU A 51 2.64 -0.51 -7.30
C LEU A 51 3.59 -0.28 -8.47
N ASN A 52 3.39 -1.00 -9.57
CA ASN A 52 4.19 -0.85 -10.79
C ASN A 52 3.99 0.53 -11.44
N GLU A 53 2.74 1.01 -11.52
CA GLU A 53 2.41 2.34 -12.09
C GLU A 53 3.01 3.48 -11.27
N GLN A 54 3.04 3.35 -9.94
CA GLN A 54 3.66 4.32 -9.04
C GLN A 54 5.19 4.14 -8.92
N GLN A 55 5.77 3.17 -9.64
CA GLN A 55 7.19 2.78 -9.56
C GLN A 55 7.67 2.48 -8.13
N ILE A 56 6.77 1.93 -7.31
CA ILE A 56 7.07 1.54 -5.94
C ILE A 56 7.75 0.17 -5.96
N ARG A 57 8.94 0.07 -5.36
CA ARG A 57 9.60 -1.22 -5.18
C ARG A 57 8.87 -2.04 -4.12
N TYR A 58 8.75 -3.35 -4.29
CA TYR A 58 8.10 -4.20 -3.30
C TYR A 58 8.70 -5.60 -3.19
N TYR A 59 8.49 -6.21 -2.03
CA TYR A 59 8.78 -7.61 -1.73
C TYR A 59 7.53 -8.27 -1.12
N LEU A 60 7.08 -9.38 -1.71
CA LEU A 60 5.88 -10.13 -1.33
C LEU A 60 6.23 -11.59 -1.07
#